data_AF-A0A8T5R9X7-F1
#
_entry.id   AF-A0A8T5R9X7-F1
#
_cell.length_a   1.000
_cell.length_b   1.000
_cell.length_c   1.000
_cell.angle_alpha   90.00
_cell.angle_beta   90.00
_cell.angle_gamma   90.00
#
_symmetry.space_group_name_H-M   'P 1'
#
loop_
_entity.id
_entity.type
_entity.pdbx_description
1 polymer ?
#
loop_
_entity_poly.entity_id
_entity_poly.type
_entity_poly.pdbx_seq_one_letter_code
_entity_poly.pdbx_strand_id
1 'polypeptide(L)'
;MKEFKINDFLTLKLQNNRTNIYVKNRVFTQCMYLLLNIPVDRIRDYDPIDSIDEAAEVLDRSLEGSRSQHLITPEEEFVGHCSNIQVWAENDYDTRILHRNLAFPLLKRLSDVGDPIAKKKFKEEIALRYSSGHTTVNMFLSQNGYLKYLSSEELECLLDDNKLPILGEISIGFKRILDSIEDNDLDKYIQGSTRYLKKNLGIHNIPFVISYILKDFSENNRKKLVRSVFDCLKTDKKFPLINYLNNNQRYLDKIELDTVKYNDRIIGLMQEQILNLRDQNIENIKQIENLENRYKKIQELDLSNNNIKDLDGIENFTNLRTLNMNNNKIRSIKNIEKLKELRSVSFRNNSISEIQEIKELTQLEYLDLSGNTKIGKIPGFMNEMESLTVLKLANCSIKEFSEEVARFFWSEQNYRYFSDYSQDDVRYYESAHREMASSNNQLYKKFVNWIFKFKPVMLELDVTYRDIVRFERSTSKRAIRNWKATKDFKKWLFNKKQTSITAFM
;
A
#
# COMPACT_ATOMS: atom_id res chain seq x y z
N MET A 1 8.24 -32.70 -17.26
CA MET A 1 8.78 -31.49 -16.59
C MET A 1 8.53 -31.63 -15.10
N LYS A 2 9.58 -31.73 -14.28
CA LYS A 2 9.44 -31.75 -12.81
C LYS A 2 9.49 -30.30 -12.31
N GLU A 3 8.59 -29.95 -11.40
CA GLU A 3 8.48 -28.61 -10.81
C GLU A 3 8.43 -28.76 -9.30
N PHE A 4 9.21 -27.94 -8.59
CA PHE A 4 9.28 -27.90 -7.15
C PHE A 4 9.10 -26.45 -6.67
N LYS A 5 7.98 -26.19 -5.99
CA LYS A 5 7.65 -24.87 -5.46
C LYS A 5 8.16 -24.78 -4.03
N ILE A 6 9.12 -23.87 -3.78
CA ILE A 6 9.68 -23.62 -2.44
C ILE A 6 8.75 -22.71 -1.65
N ASN A 7 8.36 -21.59 -2.27
CA ASN A 7 7.41 -20.64 -1.70
C ASN A 7 6.68 -19.88 -2.82
N ASP A 8 5.90 -18.85 -2.47
CA ASP A 8 5.12 -18.07 -3.43
C ASP A 8 5.97 -17.26 -4.43
N PHE A 9 7.25 -17.09 -4.15
CA PHE A 9 8.17 -16.31 -4.96
C PHE A 9 9.18 -17.18 -5.70
N LEU A 10 9.55 -18.36 -5.17
CA LEU A 10 10.68 -19.17 -5.64
C LEU A 10 10.24 -20.57 -6.05
N THR A 11 10.67 -21.01 -7.25
CA THR A 11 10.32 -22.32 -7.81
C THR A 11 11.47 -22.85 -8.66
N LEU A 12 11.74 -24.15 -8.61
CA LEU A 12 12.72 -24.81 -9.48
C LEU A 12 12.00 -25.69 -10.49
N LYS A 13 12.50 -25.73 -11.74
CA LYS A 13 11.98 -26.64 -12.77
C LYS A 13 13.13 -27.37 -13.46
N LEU A 14 12.96 -28.67 -13.66
CA LEU A 14 13.85 -29.48 -14.50
C LEU A 14 13.36 -29.44 -15.95
N GLN A 15 14.14 -28.79 -16.81
CA GLN A 15 13.85 -28.59 -18.22
C GLN A 15 15.11 -28.80 -19.05
N ASN A 16 15.01 -29.58 -20.13
CA ASN A 16 16.15 -29.88 -21.00
C ASN A 16 17.39 -30.40 -20.23
N ASN A 17 17.16 -31.29 -19.26
CA ASN A 17 18.20 -31.83 -18.36
C ASN A 17 18.98 -30.75 -17.57
N ARG A 18 18.35 -29.59 -17.31
CA ARG A 18 18.91 -28.51 -16.48
C ARG A 18 17.92 -28.04 -15.43
N THR A 19 18.44 -27.76 -14.24
CA THR A 19 17.68 -27.16 -13.15
C THR A 19 17.64 -25.65 -13.33
N ASN A 20 16.43 -25.12 -13.56
CA ASN A 20 16.20 -23.68 -13.71
C ASN A 20 15.51 -23.13 -12.46
N ILE A 21 16.06 -22.08 -11.88
CA ILE A 21 15.46 -21.34 -10.76
C ILE A 21 14.54 -20.27 -11.34
N TYR A 22 13.34 -20.11 -10.78
CA TYR A 22 12.35 -19.11 -11.16
C TYR A 22 12.01 -18.24 -9.97
N VAL A 23 12.03 -16.92 -10.17
CA VAL A 23 11.54 -15.93 -9.20
C VAL A 23 10.32 -15.22 -9.78
N LYS A 24 9.15 -15.35 -9.14
CA LYS A 24 7.82 -14.93 -9.66
C LYS A 24 7.64 -15.31 -11.13
N ASN A 25 7.79 -16.59 -11.44
CA ASN A 25 7.62 -17.17 -12.79
C ASN A 25 8.58 -16.64 -13.86
N ARG A 26 9.67 -15.95 -13.49
CA ARG A 26 10.74 -15.56 -14.43
C ARG A 26 12.01 -16.33 -14.12
N VAL A 27 12.66 -16.87 -15.15
CA VAL A 27 13.94 -17.58 -15.00
C VAL A 27 14.96 -16.63 -14.38
N PHE A 28 15.58 -17.07 -13.29
CA PHE A 28 16.71 -16.42 -12.68
C PHE A 28 17.98 -16.89 -13.39
N THR A 29 18.63 -15.96 -14.09
CA THR A 29 19.87 -16.20 -14.81
C THR A 29 20.98 -15.40 -14.13
N GLN A 30 22.01 -16.10 -13.65
CA GLN A 30 23.21 -15.51 -13.06
C GLN A 30 24.42 -16.12 -13.79
N CYS A 31 25.44 -15.30 -14.09
CA CYS A 31 26.68 -15.81 -14.67
C CYS A 31 27.34 -16.78 -13.68
N MET A 32 27.59 -18.02 -14.13
CA MET A 32 28.18 -19.07 -13.30
C MET A 32 29.64 -18.74 -12.97
N TYR A 33 29.94 -18.58 -11.69
CA TYR A 33 31.23 -18.97 -11.11
C TYR A 33 30.95 -20.06 -10.08
N LEU A 34 31.67 -21.18 -10.21
CA LEU A 34 31.29 -22.55 -9.87
C LEU A 34 30.93 -22.84 -8.39
N LEU A 35 30.07 -23.85 -8.21
CA LEU A 35 29.77 -24.56 -6.96
C LEU A 35 30.97 -25.41 -6.52
N LEU A 36 31.22 -25.45 -5.20
CA LEU A 36 32.18 -26.34 -4.54
C LEU A 36 31.87 -27.81 -4.80
N ASN A 37 32.89 -28.61 -5.15
CA ASN A 37 32.80 -30.06 -5.26
C ASN A 37 33.67 -30.69 -4.15
N ILE A 38 33.06 -31.22 -3.10
CA ILE A 38 33.76 -31.83 -1.95
C ILE A 38 33.64 -33.37 -2.06
N PRO A 39 34.75 -34.11 -2.23
CA PRO A 39 34.74 -35.57 -2.22
C PRO A 39 34.23 -36.14 -0.89
N VAL A 40 33.38 -37.17 -0.95
CA VAL A 40 32.69 -37.78 0.21
C VAL A 40 33.67 -38.34 1.25
N ASP A 41 34.85 -38.76 0.81
CA ASP A 41 35.94 -39.29 1.63
C ASP A 41 36.66 -38.22 2.47
N ARG A 42 36.45 -36.93 2.20
CA ARG A 42 37.09 -35.81 2.90
C ARG A 42 36.18 -34.98 3.79
N ILE A 43 34.89 -35.33 3.91
CA ILE A 43 33.88 -34.54 4.64
C ILE A 43 34.31 -34.16 6.08
N ARG A 44 35.04 -35.05 6.78
CA ARG A 44 35.48 -34.82 8.17
C ARG A 44 36.63 -33.82 8.33
N ASP A 45 37.34 -33.49 7.25
CA ASP A 45 38.40 -32.48 7.27
C ASP A 45 37.81 -31.04 7.35
N TYR A 46 36.49 -30.91 7.20
CA TYR A 46 35.77 -29.64 7.12
C TYR A 46 34.83 -29.38 8.32
N ASP A 47 34.84 -30.25 9.34
CA ASP A 47 34.07 -30.08 10.59
C ASP A 47 34.35 -28.78 11.39
N PRO A 48 35.53 -28.12 11.29
CA PRO A 48 35.78 -26.85 11.99
C PRO A 48 35.44 -25.59 11.16
N ILE A 49 34.71 -25.69 10.04
CA ILE A 49 34.49 -24.55 9.13
C ILE A 49 33.11 -23.90 9.37
N ASP A 50 33.11 -22.59 9.68
CA ASP A 50 31.92 -21.84 10.07
C ASP A 50 31.14 -21.25 8.88
N SER A 51 31.73 -21.23 7.67
CA SER A 51 31.06 -20.76 6.45
C SER A 51 31.54 -21.43 5.15
N ILE A 52 30.67 -21.48 4.14
CA ILE A 52 31.03 -22.02 2.82
C ILE A 52 32.10 -21.19 2.08
N ASP A 53 32.26 -19.92 2.45
CA ASP A 53 33.29 -19.03 1.89
C ASP A 53 34.68 -19.34 2.49
N GLU A 54 34.74 -19.72 3.76
CA GLU A 54 35.97 -20.20 4.42
C GLU A 54 36.40 -21.57 3.85
N ALA A 55 35.44 -22.47 3.58
CA ALA A 55 35.71 -23.70 2.83
C ALA A 55 36.27 -23.41 1.42
N ALA A 56 35.74 -22.39 0.73
CA ALA A 56 36.19 -21.99 -0.60
C ALA A 56 37.60 -21.36 -0.63
N GLU A 57 38.00 -20.65 0.44
CA GLU A 57 39.34 -20.07 0.56
C GLU A 57 40.42 -21.11 0.90
N VAL A 58 40.08 -22.16 1.65
CA VAL A 58 40.97 -23.30 1.93
C VAL A 58 41.20 -24.16 0.68
N LEU A 59 40.23 -24.20 -0.24
CA LEU A 59 40.31 -24.91 -1.51
C LEU A 59 40.98 -24.00 -2.56
N ASP A 60 42.31 -23.92 -2.50
CA ASP A 60 43.16 -23.34 -3.55
C ASP A 60 42.66 -23.76 -4.95
N ARG A 61 42.73 -22.84 -5.94
CA ARG A 61 42.16 -22.92 -7.30
C ARG A 61 42.51 -24.18 -8.10
N SER A 62 43.36 -25.04 -7.54
CA SER A 62 43.75 -26.37 -8.00
C SER A 62 42.61 -27.39 -8.22
N LEU A 63 41.38 -27.16 -7.74
CA LEU A 63 40.22 -28.02 -8.04
C LEU A 63 39.42 -27.58 -9.29
N GLU A 64 39.84 -26.52 -9.98
CA GLU A 64 39.26 -26.10 -11.26
C GLU A 64 39.56 -27.08 -12.42
N GLY A 65 40.39 -28.11 -12.19
CA GLY A 65 40.96 -28.97 -13.22
C GLY A 65 40.75 -30.46 -13.04
N SER A 66 39.55 -30.92 -12.68
CA SER A 66 39.20 -32.34 -12.81
C SER A 66 37.69 -32.50 -12.89
N ARG A 67 37.16 -32.65 -14.11
CA ARG A 67 35.86 -33.33 -14.30
C ARG A 67 36.05 -34.79 -13.89
N SER A 68 36.02 -35.07 -12.59
CA SER A 68 35.74 -36.43 -12.14
C SER A 68 34.34 -36.77 -12.65
N GLN A 69 34.30 -37.70 -13.61
CA GLN A 69 33.06 -38.30 -14.09
C GLN A 69 32.42 -39.09 -12.94
N HIS A 70 31.61 -38.44 -12.12
CA HIS A 70 30.71 -39.11 -11.19
C HIS A 70 29.28 -38.63 -11.50
N LEU A 71 28.49 -39.42 -12.25
CA LEU A 71 27.55 -40.44 -11.77
C LEU A 71 26.26 -39.93 -11.10
N ILE A 72 25.94 -38.64 -11.23
CA ILE A 72 24.65 -38.11 -10.76
C ILE A 72 23.76 -37.80 -11.97
N THR A 73 22.54 -38.35 -11.97
CA THR A 73 21.53 -38.07 -13.01
C THR A 73 21.01 -36.62 -12.87
N PRO A 74 20.56 -35.98 -13.97
CA PRO A 74 19.94 -34.65 -13.89
C PRO A 74 18.78 -34.57 -12.88
N GLU A 75 18.08 -35.68 -12.66
CA GLU A 75 17.02 -35.81 -11.67
C GLU A 75 17.54 -35.78 -10.23
N GLU A 76 18.62 -36.49 -9.93
CA GLU A 76 19.25 -36.48 -8.61
C GLU A 76 19.87 -35.11 -8.31
N GLU A 77 20.51 -34.49 -9.31
CA GLU A 77 21.03 -33.12 -9.21
C GLU A 77 19.90 -32.12 -8.93
N PHE A 78 18.77 -32.25 -9.63
CA PHE A 78 17.59 -31.43 -9.41
C PHE A 78 17.06 -31.54 -7.98
N VAL A 79 16.99 -32.76 -7.43
CA VAL A 79 16.57 -32.98 -6.03
C VAL A 79 17.55 -32.33 -5.05
N GLY A 80 18.85 -32.46 -5.28
CA GLY A 80 19.88 -31.79 -4.47
C GLY A 80 19.75 -30.27 -4.46
N HIS A 81 19.59 -29.65 -5.63
CA HIS A 81 19.36 -28.20 -5.75
C HIS A 81 18.07 -27.77 -5.05
N CYS A 82 16.97 -28.54 -5.20
CA CYS A 82 15.72 -28.26 -4.51
C CYS A 82 15.90 -28.28 -2.99
N SER A 83 16.58 -29.29 -2.45
CA SER A 83 16.84 -29.42 -1.01
C SER A 83 17.66 -28.25 -0.48
N ASN A 84 18.76 -27.90 -1.16
CA ASN A 84 19.65 -26.82 -0.70
C ASN A 84 18.94 -25.45 -0.68
N ILE A 85 18.18 -25.15 -1.73
CA ILE A 85 17.45 -23.87 -1.82
C ILE A 85 16.23 -23.88 -0.87
N GLN A 86 15.59 -25.03 -0.63
CA GLN A 86 14.53 -25.16 0.37
C GLN A 86 15.07 -24.86 1.77
N VAL A 87 16.18 -25.50 2.17
CA VAL A 87 16.82 -25.26 3.48
C VAL A 87 17.23 -23.79 3.63
N TRP A 88 17.78 -23.19 2.57
CA TRP A 88 18.10 -21.77 2.56
C TRP A 88 16.86 -20.88 2.79
N ALA A 89 15.75 -21.16 2.11
CA ALA A 89 14.52 -20.40 2.27
C ALA A 89 13.85 -20.62 3.64
N GLU A 90 13.93 -21.83 4.21
CA GLU A 90 13.39 -22.16 5.54
C GLU A 90 14.18 -21.52 6.68
N ASN A 91 15.46 -21.21 6.45
CA ASN A 91 16.32 -20.51 7.42
C ASN A 91 16.40 -19.01 7.10
N ASP A 92 15.26 -18.41 6.75
CA ASP A 92 15.12 -16.98 6.48
C ASP A 92 16.11 -16.43 5.44
N TYR A 93 16.54 -17.23 4.47
CA TYR A 93 17.54 -16.85 3.47
C TYR A 93 18.94 -16.54 4.02
N ASP A 94 19.36 -17.22 5.09
CA ASP A 94 20.71 -17.11 5.65
C ASP A 94 21.80 -17.32 4.58
N THR A 95 22.60 -16.28 4.35
CA THR A 95 23.61 -16.23 3.29
C THR A 95 24.79 -17.17 3.52
N ARG A 96 24.88 -17.81 4.69
CA ARG A 96 25.89 -18.83 5.03
C ARG A 96 25.55 -20.21 4.47
N ILE A 97 24.28 -20.47 4.14
CA ILE A 97 23.78 -21.79 3.71
C ILE A 97 24.04 -22.03 2.21
N LEU A 98 23.94 -21.00 1.38
CA LEU A 98 24.23 -21.07 -0.05
C LEU A 98 25.50 -20.30 -0.36
N HIS A 99 26.23 -20.75 -1.38
CA HIS A 99 27.41 -20.03 -1.87
C HIS A 99 27.06 -18.58 -2.26
N ARG A 100 27.91 -17.62 -1.86
CA ARG A 100 27.67 -16.16 -2.01
C ARG A 100 27.28 -15.71 -3.42
N ASN A 101 27.82 -16.38 -4.46
CA ASN A 101 27.55 -16.07 -5.87
C ASN A 101 26.11 -16.40 -6.29
N LEU A 102 25.44 -17.29 -5.58
CA LEU A 102 24.02 -17.61 -5.78
C LEU A 102 23.16 -16.88 -4.74
N ALA A 103 23.53 -16.99 -3.46
CA ALA A 103 22.75 -16.50 -2.33
C ALA A 103 22.42 -15.00 -2.47
N PHE A 104 23.44 -14.17 -2.70
CA PHE A 104 23.24 -12.71 -2.70
C PHE A 104 22.48 -12.19 -3.92
N PRO A 105 22.80 -12.62 -5.17
CA PRO A 105 22.01 -12.22 -6.33
C PRO A 105 20.57 -12.75 -6.30
N LEU A 106 20.35 -13.95 -5.77
CA LEU A 106 19.01 -14.52 -5.62
C LEU A 106 18.21 -13.77 -4.54
N LEU A 107 18.83 -13.46 -3.39
CA LEU A 107 18.25 -12.65 -2.33
C LEU A 107 17.86 -11.25 -2.81
N LYS A 108 18.72 -10.60 -3.61
CA LYS A 108 18.40 -9.35 -4.30
C LYS A 108 17.16 -9.50 -5.16
N ARG A 109 17.09 -10.56 -5.98
CA ARG A 109 15.98 -10.77 -6.90
C ARG A 109 14.66 -10.98 -6.17
N LEU A 110 14.68 -11.73 -5.07
CA LEU A 110 13.53 -11.95 -4.18
C LEU A 110 13.05 -10.64 -3.53
N SER A 111 14.00 -9.83 -3.04
CA SER A 111 13.73 -8.47 -2.52
C SER A 111 13.08 -7.58 -3.59
N ASP A 112 13.62 -7.57 -4.82
CA ASP A 112 13.09 -6.78 -5.94
C ASP A 112 11.65 -7.16 -6.34
N VAL A 113 11.25 -8.44 -6.17
CA VAL A 113 9.88 -8.90 -6.46
C VAL A 113 8.92 -8.76 -5.27
N GLY A 114 9.41 -8.24 -4.14
CA GLY A 114 8.61 -7.89 -2.97
C GLY A 114 8.44 -9.01 -1.94
N ASP A 115 9.35 -9.98 -1.86
CA ASP A 115 9.39 -10.91 -0.74
C ASP A 115 9.83 -10.16 0.55
N PRO A 116 9.01 -10.14 1.61
CA PRO A 116 9.29 -9.36 2.82
C PRO A 116 10.47 -9.89 3.64
N ILE A 117 10.65 -11.22 3.72
CA ILE A 117 11.75 -11.84 4.47
C ILE A 117 13.05 -11.58 3.72
N ALA A 118 13.04 -11.79 2.40
CA ALA A 118 14.19 -11.52 1.55
C ALA A 118 14.58 -10.03 1.59
N LYS A 119 13.61 -9.12 1.59
CA LYS A 119 13.87 -7.67 1.67
C LYS A 119 14.57 -7.29 2.97
N LYS A 120 14.12 -7.85 4.10
CA LYS A 120 14.75 -7.64 5.41
C LYS A 120 16.18 -8.18 5.41
N LYS A 121 16.37 -9.45 5.08
CA LYS A 121 17.72 -10.06 5.04
C LYS A 121 18.67 -9.42 4.06
N PHE A 122 18.17 -8.96 2.92
CA PHE A 122 19.01 -8.29 1.93
C PHE A 122 19.61 -7.00 2.48
N LYS A 123 18.84 -6.20 3.22
CA LYS A 123 19.33 -4.99 3.89
C LYS A 123 20.37 -5.33 4.96
N GLU A 124 20.09 -6.33 5.81
CA GLU A 124 21.02 -6.81 6.84
C GLU A 124 22.35 -7.24 6.23
N GLU A 125 22.30 -8.01 5.14
CA GLU A 125 23.49 -8.49 4.44
C GLU A 125 24.31 -7.35 3.81
N ILE A 126 23.63 -6.36 3.21
CA ILE A 126 24.30 -5.15 2.70
C ILE A 126 25.02 -4.44 3.84
N ALA A 127 24.33 -4.21 4.96
CA ALA A 127 24.88 -3.51 6.12
C ALA A 127 26.06 -4.27 6.76
N LEU A 128 25.96 -5.60 6.88
CA LEU A 128 27.00 -6.48 7.42
C LEU A 128 28.26 -6.43 6.55
N ARG A 129 28.11 -6.65 5.23
CA ARG A 129 29.24 -6.63 4.29
C ARG A 129 29.91 -5.28 4.24
N TYR A 130 29.11 -4.22 4.25
CA TYR A 130 29.63 -2.87 4.28
C TYR A 130 30.36 -2.56 5.59
N SER A 131 29.85 -3.10 6.69
CA SER A 131 30.43 -2.99 8.04
C SER A 131 31.75 -3.72 8.22
N SER A 132 32.07 -4.71 7.38
CA SER A 132 33.38 -5.39 7.38
C SER A 132 34.56 -4.43 7.16
N GLY A 133 34.33 -3.28 6.52
CA GLY A 133 35.35 -2.28 6.24
C GLY A 133 36.31 -2.64 5.10
N HIS A 134 36.14 -3.81 4.44
CA HIS A 134 36.94 -4.17 3.29
C HIS A 134 36.67 -3.23 2.11
N THR A 135 37.68 -2.47 1.71
CA THR A 135 37.57 -1.39 0.71
C THR A 135 36.97 -1.87 -0.61
N THR A 136 37.37 -3.05 -1.09
CA THR A 136 36.88 -3.64 -2.35
C THR A 136 35.38 -4.00 -2.27
N VAL A 137 34.92 -4.53 -1.14
CA VAL A 137 33.51 -4.86 -0.90
C VAL A 137 32.67 -3.58 -0.82
N ASN A 138 33.15 -2.56 -0.09
CA ASN A 138 32.45 -1.29 0.06
C ASN A 138 32.34 -0.54 -1.29
N MET A 139 33.42 -0.54 -2.08
CA MET A 139 33.41 0.00 -3.44
C MET A 139 32.42 -0.74 -4.34
N PHE A 140 32.43 -2.08 -4.31
CA PHE A 140 31.50 -2.90 -5.09
C PHE A 140 30.03 -2.59 -4.73
N LEU A 141 29.69 -2.56 -3.44
CA LEU A 141 28.32 -2.30 -2.97
C LEU A 141 27.86 -0.88 -3.36
N SER A 142 28.74 0.10 -3.22
CA SER A 142 28.44 1.50 -3.56
C SER A 142 28.24 1.69 -5.07
N GLN A 143 29.19 1.24 -5.90
CA GLN A 143 29.17 1.48 -7.35
C GLN A 143 28.05 0.73 -8.08
N ASN A 144 27.62 -0.42 -7.54
CA ASN A 144 26.50 -1.19 -8.09
C ASN A 144 25.14 -0.76 -7.51
N GLY A 145 25.13 0.25 -6.63
CA GLY A 145 23.93 0.85 -6.07
C GLY A 145 23.13 -0.08 -5.18
N TYR A 146 23.82 -0.85 -4.33
CA TYR A 146 23.19 -1.66 -3.28
C TYR A 146 22.77 -0.81 -2.07
N LEU A 147 23.43 0.32 -1.84
CA LEU A 147 23.12 1.20 -0.70
C LEU A 147 21.74 1.88 -0.82
N LYS A 148 21.16 1.96 -2.02
CA LYS A 148 19.79 2.46 -2.23
C LYS A 148 18.69 1.63 -1.57
N TYR A 149 18.99 0.39 -1.15
CA TYR A 149 18.02 -0.45 -0.45
C TYR A 149 17.95 -0.10 1.04
N LEU A 150 18.92 0.67 1.54
CA LEU A 150 18.97 1.14 2.92
C LEU A 150 18.11 2.41 3.11
N SER A 151 17.55 2.58 4.31
CA SER A 151 16.93 3.83 4.75
C SER A 151 17.98 4.88 5.14
N SER A 152 17.54 6.12 5.36
CA SER A 152 18.43 7.20 5.81
C SER A 152 19.07 6.87 7.16
N GLU A 153 18.29 6.29 8.08
CA GLU A 153 18.75 5.89 9.41
C GLU A 153 19.76 4.73 9.33
N GLU A 154 19.49 3.74 8.48
CA GLU A 154 20.40 2.62 8.23
C GLU A 154 21.72 3.11 7.61
N LEU A 155 21.69 4.11 6.73
CA LEU A 155 22.89 4.75 6.17
C LEU A 155 23.63 5.60 7.19
N GLU A 156 22.94 6.29 8.10
CA GLU A 156 23.54 7.10 9.15
C GLU A 156 24.45 6.27 10.05
N CYS A 157 24.00 5.09 10.46
CA CYS A 157 24.82 4.15 11.22
C CYS A 157 26.12 3.76 10.48
N LEU A 158 26.09 3.65 9.14
CA LEU A 158 27.28 3.35 8.34
C LEU A 158 28.23 4.55 8.21
N LEU A 159 27.73 5.78 8.36
CA LEU A 159 28.54 7.00 8.29
C LEU A 159 29.26 7.31 9.59
N ASP A 160 28.63 7.06 10.73
CA ASP A 160 29.25 7.27 12.05
C ASP A 160 30.50 6.39 12.24
N ASP A 161 30.54 5.23 11.60
CA ASP A 161 31.70 4.33 11.58
C ASP A 161 32.81 4.77 10.57
N ASN A 162 32.68 5.92 9.90
CA ASN A 162 33.55 6.36 8.78
C ASN A 162 33.61 5.38 7.58
N LYS A 163 32.60 4.52 7.40
CA LYS A 163 32.65 3.43 6.41
C LYS A 163 32.21 3.85 5.00
N LEU A 164 31.81 5.10 4.76
CA LEU A 164 31.38 5.63 3.44
C LEU A 164 32.43 6.54 2.75
N PRO A 165 33.60 6.01 2.29
CA PRO A 165 34.66 6.76 1.61
C PRO A 165 34.17 7.63 0.46
N ILE A 166 33.14 7.16 -0.25
CA ILE A 166 32.64 7.82 -1.44
C ILE A 166 32.04 9.20 -1.18
N LEU A 167 31.43 9.41 -0.01
CA LEU A 167 30.95 10.74 0.36
C LEU A 167 32.11 11.71 0.63
N GLY A 168 33.21 11.20 1.19
CA GLY A 168 34.45 11.95 1.36
C GLY A 168 35.02 12.42 0.02
N GLU A 169 35.12 11.52 -0.97
CA GLU A 169 35.58 11.88 -2.33
C GLU A 169 34.69 12.93 -3.00
N ILE A 170 33.37 12.78 -2.88
CA ILE A 170 32.39 13.75 -3.41
C ILE A 170 32.53 15.11 -2.69
N SER A 171 32.67 15.10 -1.36
CA SER A 171 32.89 16.32 -0.55
C SER A 171 34.17 17.04 -0.97
N ILE A 172 35.29 16.32 -1.11
CA ILE A 172 36.56 16.86 -1.60
C ILE A 172 36.42 17.43 -3.01
N GLY A 173 35.72 16.72 -3.90
CA GLY A 173 35.48 17.17 -5.27
C GLY A 173 34.67 18.47 -5.33
N PHE A 174 33.59 18.57 -4.55
CA PHE A 174 32.83 19.81 -4.41
C PHE A 174 33.68 20.96 -3.88
N LYS A 175 34.50 20.71 -2.85
CA LYS A 175 35.39 21.71 -2.26
C LYS A 175 36.37 22.25 -3.30
N ARG A 176 37.03 21.36 -4.05
CA ARG A 176 37.99 21.75 -5.10
C ARG A 176 37.37 22.64 -6.17
N ILE A 177 36.14 22.34 -6.61
CA ILE A 177 35.45 23.10 -7.67
C ILE A 177 34.94 24.45 -7.14
N LEU A 178 34.44 24.48 -5.90
CA LEU A 178 34.04 25.72 -5.25
C LEU A 178 35.23 26.67 -5.05
N ASP A 179 36.42 26.12 -4.78
CA ASP A 179 37.64 26.89 -4.60
C ASP A 179 38.26 27.35 -5.94
N SER A 180 37.89 26.74 -7.09
CA SER A 180 38.46 27.04 -8.41
C SER A 180 37.65 28.00 -9.30
N ILE A 181 36.51 28.51 -8.81
CA ILE A 181 35.66 29.60 -9.36
C ILE A 181 35.59 29.68 -10.90
N GLU A 182 34.87 28.74 -11.51
CA GLU A 182 34.05 29.00 -12.71
C GLU A 182 32.65 28.40 -12.46
N ASP A 183 31.61 29.23 -12.35
CA ASP A 183 30.25 28.80 -11.90
C ASP A 183 29.63 27.74 -12.85
N ASN A 184 29.98 27.72 -14.15
CA ASN A 184 29.46 26.75 -15.12
C ASN A 184 29.94 25.30 -14.87
N ASP A 185 31.12 25.12 -14.28
CA ASP A 185 31.66 23.79 -13.94
C ASP A 185 31.01 23.22 -12.68
N LEU A 186 30.60 24.10 -11.76
CA LEU A 186 29.95 23.71 -10.52
C LEU A 186 28.59 23.05 -10.77
N ASP A 187 27.72 23.66 -11.59
CA ASP A 187 26.40 23.10 -11.87
C ASP A 187 26.50 21.76 -12.61
N LYS A 188 27.41 21.65 -13.59
CA LYS A 188 27.65 20.39 -14.32
C LYS A 188 28.14 19.30 -13.38
N TYR A 189 29.04 19.63 -12.44
CA TYR A 189 29.53 18.69 -11.45
C TYR A 189 28.45 18.30 -10.43
N ILE A 190 27.64 19.25 -9.97
CA ILE A 190 26.50 18.99 -9.07
C ILE A 190 25.48 18.09 -9.75
N GLN A 191 25.15 18.32 -11.02
CA GLN A 191 24.27 17.43 -11.78
C GLN A 191 24.85 16.01 -11.90
N GLY A 192 26.14 15.89 -12.19
CA GLY A 192 26.84 14.61 -12.26
C GLY A 192 26.82 13.86 -10.92
N SER A 193 27.18 14.55 -9.84
CA SER A 193 27.20 14.02 -8.47
C SER A 193 25.80 13.65 -7.99
N THR A 194 24.79 14.47 -8.26
CA THR A 194 23.39 14.19 -7.91
C THR A 194 22.88 12.95 -8.65
N ARG A 195 23.21 12.80 -9.94
CA ARG A 195 22.88 11.60 -10.72
C ARG A 195 23.57 10.35 -10.14
N TYR A 196 24.82 10.49 -9.73
CA TYR A 196 25.59 9.43 -9.07
C TYR A 196 24.94 9.01 -7.75
N LEU A 197 24.68 9.95 -6.84
CA LEU A 197 24.05 9.72 -5.54
C LEU A 197 22.67 9.08 -5.71
N LYS A 198 21.84 9.59 -6.63
CA LYS A 198 20.53 9.03 -6.96
C LYS A 198 20.62 7.56 -7.41
N LYS A 199 21.58 7.24 -8.28
CA LYS A 199 21.77 5.87 -8.80
C LYS A 199 22.19 4.91 -7.70
N ASN A 200 23.10 5.35 -6.82
CA ASN A 200 23.81 4.44 -5.92
C ASN A 200 23.26 4.39 -4.49
N LEU A 201 22.82 5.54 -3.97
CA LEU A 201 22.26 5.69 -2.63
C LEU A 201 20.74 5.80 -2.65
N GLY A 202 20.12 5.97 -3.81
CA GLY A 202 18.68 6.14 -3.92
C GLY A 202 18.23 7.57 -3.62
N ILE A 203 17.14 7.98 -4.28
CA ILE A 203 16.68 9.36 -4.22
C ILE A 203 16.14 9.78 -2.85
N HIS A 204 15.60 8.84 -2.08
CA HIS A 204 15.06 9.05 -0.74
C HIS A 204 16.15 9.39 0.29
N ASN A 205 17.37 8.91 0.07
CA ASN A 205 18.52 9.16 0.95
C ASN A 205 19.25 10.47 0.62
N ILE A 206 18.95 11.11 -0.51
CA ILE A 206 19.66 12.34 -0.94
C ILE A 206 19.60 13.46 0.10
N PRO A 207 18.45 13.83 0.71
CA PRO A 207 18.43 14.93 1.68
C PRO A 207 19.38 14.70 2.86
N PHE A 208 19.45 13.47 3.36
CA PHE A 208 20.32 13.08 4.44
C PHE A 208 21.81 13.11 4.02
N VAL A 209 22.13 12.54 2.85
CA VAL A 209 23.51 12.55 2.33
C VAL A 209 24.00 13.98 2.09
N ILE A 210 23.14 14.85 1.55
CA ILE A 210 23.48 16.25 1.33
C ILE A 210 23.70 16.97 2.66
N SER A 211 22.85 16.79 3.67
CA SER A 211 23.07 17.42 4.98
C SER A 211 24.38 16.95 5.62
N TYR A 212 24.75 15.68 5.44
CA TYR A 212 26.04 15.14 5.87
C TYR A 212 27.21 15.83 5.16
N ILE A 213 27.21 15.85 3.81
CA ILE A 213 28.28 16.48 3.01
C ILE A 213 28.45 17.96 3.37
N LEU A 214 27.34 18.68 3.61
CA LEU A 214 27.37 20.11 3.90
C LEU A 214 28.08 20.46 5.22
N LYS A 215 28.27 19.50 6.14
CA LYS A 215 28.95 19.75 7.43
C LYS A 215 30.36 20.34 7.22
N ASP A 216 31.07 19.94 6.18
CA ASP A 216 32.44 20.36 5.89
C ASP A 216 32.59 21.71 5.17
N PHE A 217 31.47 22.38 4.85
CA PHE A 217 31.46 23.60 4.04
C PHE A 217 31.14 24.85 4.86
N SER A 218 31.70 26.00 4.44
CA SER A 218 31.34 27.32 4.97
C SER A 218 29.89 27.68 4.63
N GLU A 219 29.26 28.56 5.43
CA GLU A 219 27.86 28.96 5.23
C GLU A 219 27.55 29.49 3.82
N ASN A 220 28.47 30.26 3.22
CA ASN A 220 28.28 30.80 1.87
C ASN A 220 28.28 29.69 0.81
N ASN A 221 29.17 28.71 0.95
CA ASN A 221 29.25 27.57 0.03
C ASN A 221 28.07 26.60 0.20
N ARG A 222 27.60 26.40 1.44
CA ARG A 222 26.39 25.60 1.71
C ARG A 222 25.19 26.13 0.94
N LYS A 223 24.99 27.45 0.95
CA LYS A 223 23.89 28.09 0.23
C LYS A 223 23.93 27.84 -1.27
N LYS A 224 25.09 27.97 -1.91
CA LYS A 224 25.25 27.67 -3.34
C LYS A 224 24.91 26.21 -3.65
N LEU A 225 25.50 25.29 -2.89
CA LEU A 225 25.36 23.85 -3.13
C LEU A 225 23.91 23.36 -2.92
N VAL A 226 23.24 23.83 -1.88
CA VAL A 226 21.84 23.51 -1.60
C VAL A 226 20.93 23.93 -2.76
N ARG A 227 21.15 25.13 -3.32
CA ARG A 227 20.31 25.65 -4.42
C ARG A 227 20.47 24.84 -5.69
N SER A 228 21.71 24.61 -6.12
CA SER A 228 21.98 23.82 -7.33
C SER A 228 21.48 22.37 -7.20
N VAL A 229 21.57 21.76 -6.00
CA VAL A 229 20.99 20.43 -5.75
C VAL A 229 19.46 20.46 -5.81
N PHE A 230 18.82 21.46 -5.20
CA PHE A 230 17.37 21.66 -5.30
C PHE A 230 16.94 21.81 -6.76
N ASP A 231 17.60 22.65 -7.54
CA ASP A 231 17.27 22.86 -8.96
C ASP A 231 17.43 21.59 -9.80
N CYS A 232 18.41 20.76 -9.47
CA CYS A 232 18.61 19.45 -10.11
C CYS A 232 17.51 18.44 -9.78
N LEU A 233 16.86 18.54 -8.61
CA LEU A 233 15.96 17.50 -8.09
C LEU A 233 14.49 17.92 -8.01
N LYS A 234 14.17 19.21 -8.08
CA LYS A 234 12.79 19.71 -7.90
C LYS A 234 11.78 19.15 -8.91
N THR A 235 12.25 18.71 -10.08
CA THR A 235 11.41 18.11 -11.12
C THR A 235 11.23 16.59 -10.95
N ASP A 236 11.94 15.98 -10.00
CA ASP A 236 11.89 14.55 -9.76
C ASP A 236 10.74 14.18 -8.81
N LYS A 237 9.73 13.49 -9.35
CA LYS A 237 8.53 13.07 -8.60
C LYS A 237 8.81 12.16 -7.41
N LYS A 238 9.98 11.52 -7.33
CA LYS A 238 10.37 10.64 -6.22
C LYS A 238 11.27 11.34 -5.20
N PHE A 239 11.70 12.56 -5.47
CA PHE A 239 12.52 13.31 -4.54
C PHE A 239 11.66 13.70 -3.33
N PRO A 240 12.09 13.40 -2.09
CA PRO A 240 11.42 13.86 -0.88
C PRO A 240 11.64 15.37 -0.70
N LEU A 241 11.08 16.15 -1.63
CA LEU A 241 11.37 17.56 -1.80
C LEU A 241 10.99 18.35 -0.56
N ILE A 242 9.84 18.05 0.05
CA ILE A 242 9.39 18.69 1.28
C ILE A 242 10.41 18.50 2.43
N ASN A 243 10.93 17.29 2.62
CA ASN A 243 11.96 17.03 3.64
C ASN A 243 13.23 17.82 3.34
N TYR A 244 13.65 17.87 2.08
CA TYR A 244 14.79 18.65 1.66
C TYR A 244 14.61 20.15 1.95
N LEU A 245 13.44 20.71 1.62
CA LEU A 245 13.10 22.11 1.87
C LEU A 245 13.12 22.42 3.37
N ASN A 246 12.49 21.58 4.19
CA ASN A 246 12.46 21.74 5.65
C ASN A 246 13.87 21.73 6.25
N ASN A 247 14.73 20.81 5.81
CA ASN A 247 16.10 20.71 6.33
C ASN A 247 17.02 21.86 5.89
N ASN A 248 16.66 22.58 4.82
CA ASN A 248 17.55 23.56 4.18
C ASN A 248 16.90 24.94 4.01
N GLN A 249 15.80 25.22 4.71
CA GLN A 249 14.98 26.42 4.48
C GLN A 249 15.80 27.72 4.47
N ARG A 250 16.68 27.91 5.48
CA ARG A 250 17.57 29.08 5.62
C ARG A 250 18.49 29.37 4.43
N TYR A 251 18.68 28.39 3.55
CA TYR A 251 19.49 28.52 2.33
C TYR A 251 18.67 28.88 1.09
N LEU A 252 17.36 28.63 1.16
CA LEU A 252 16.40 28.72 0.07
C LEU A 252 15.55 30.00 0.13
N ASP A 253 15.70 30.86 1.15
CA ASP A 253 14.88 32.07 1.41
C ASP A 253 14.71 33.08 0.25
N LYS A 254 15.47 32.98 -0.85
CA LYS A 254 15.27 33.82 -2.05
C LYS A 254 14.56 33.11 -3.20
N ILE A 255 14.25 31.82 -3.06
CA ILE A 255 13.51 31.07 -4.06
C ILE A 255 12.04 31.22 -3.67
N GLU A 256 11.30 31.99 -4.46
CA GLU A 256 9.84 32.03 -4.38
C GLU A 256 9.30 30.64 -4.75
N LEU A 257 9.19 29.78 -3.75
CA LEU A 257 8.47 28.54 -3.86
C LEU A 257 7.08 28.76 -3.30
N ASP A 258 6.06 28.37 -4.06
CA ASP A 258 4.67 28.35 -3.62
C ASP A 258 4.45 27.26 -2.56
N THR A 259 5.05 27.47 -1.38
CA THR A 259 5.04 26.56 -0.25
C THR A 259 3.82 26.77 0.62
N VAL A 260 3.27 25.68 1.12
CA VAL A 260 2.20 25.65 2.11
C VAL A 260 2.80 25.17 3.42
N LYS A 261 2.42 25.83 4.53
CA LYS A 261 3.01 25.57 5.84
C LYS A 261 1.97 25.12 6.86
N TYR A 262 2.45 24.43 7.89
CA TYR A 262 1.67 24.02 9.06
C TYR A 262 2.62 23.87 10.25
N ASN A 263 2.40 24.63 11.31
CA ASN A 263 3.29 24.69 12.48
C ASN A 263 4.74 24.98 12.07
N ASP A 264 4.96 26.05 11.30
CA ASP A 264 6.26 26.49 10.74
C ASP A 264 6.95 25.52 9.75
N ARG A 265 6.41 24.31 9.57
CA ARG A 265 6.95 23.30 8.64
C ARG A 265 6.31 23.42 7.27
N ILE A 266 7.11 23.33 6.21
CA ILE A 266 6.61 23.17 4.84
C ILE A 266 5.96 21.79 4.74
N ILE A 267 4.70 21.75 4.33
CA ILE A 267 3.89 20.51 4.20
C ILE A 267 3.40 20.27 2.77
N GLY A 268 3.59 21.23 1.89
CA GLY A 268 3.12 21.13 0.51
C GLY A 268 3.73 22.16 -0.40
N LEU A 269 3.63 21.86 -1.68
CA LEU A 269 3.90 22.80 -2.77
C LEU A 269 2.64 22.89 -3.60
N MET A 270 2.24 24.11 -3.94
CA MET A 270 1.14 24.32 -4.86
C MET A 270 1.63 23.99 -6.28
N GLN A 271 0.86 23.16 -6.99
CA GLN A 271 1.10 22.84 -8.40
C GLN A 271 -0.16 23.17 -9.17
N GLU A 272 -0.13 24.30 -9.89
CA GLU A 272 -1.28 24.80 -10.64
C GLU A 272 -2.53 24.97 -9.75
N GLN A 273 -3.55 24.14 -9.95
CA GLN A 273 -4.82 24.14 -9.22
C GLN A 273 -4.95 22.97 -8.25
N ILE A 274 -3.86 22.20 -8.07
CA ILE A 274 -3.81 20.99 -7.26
C ILE A 274 -2.93 21.24 -6.04
N LEU A 275 -3.45 20.89 -4.87
CA LEU A 275 -2.72 20.93 -3.61
C LEU A 275 -2.77 19.55 -2.94
N ASN A 276 -1.62 18.88 -2.86
CA ASN A 276 -1.49 17.59 -2.18
C ASN A 276 -0.81 17.78 -0.83
N LEU A 277 -1.57 17.52 0.24
CA LEU A 277 -1.17 17.58 1.65
C LEU A 277 -1.41 16.24 2.35
N ARG A 278 -1.30 15.15 1.60
CA ARG A 278 -1.42 13.79 2.12
C ARG A 278 -0.27 13.46 3.07
N ASP A 279 -0.56 12.69 4.13
CA ASP A 279 0.45 12.15 5.06
C ASP A 279 1.30 13.25 5.75
N GLN A 280 0.67 14.37 6.13
CA GLN A 280 1.34 15.56 6.71
C GLN A 280 1.10 15.75 8.22
N ASN A 281 0.45 14.80 8.90
CA ASN A 281 0.10 14.91 10.33
C ASN A 281 -0.74 16.16 10.68
N ILE A 282 -1.54 16.68 9.75
CA ILE A 282 -2.40 17.85 9.97
C ILE A 282 -3.53 17.47 10.92
N GLU A 283 -3.81 18.29 11.95
CA GLU A 283 -4.97 18.12 12.83
C GLU A 283 -6.11 19.10 12.54
N ASN A 284 -5.80 20.29 12.01
CA ASN A 284 -6.77 21.36 11.79
C ASN A 284 -6.44 22.14 10.51
N ILE A 285 -7.42 22.27 9.60
CA ILE A 285 -7.23 22.95 8.30
C ILE A 285 -7.04 24.47 8.49
N LYS A 286 -7.64 25.09 9.51
CA LYS A 286 -7.49 26.54 9.80
C LYS A 286 -6.05 26.96 10.12
N GLN A 287 -5.23 26.02 10.57
CA GLN A 287 -3.82 26.25 10.90
C GLN A 287 -2.90 26.05 9.69
N ILE A 288 -3.45 25.77 8.50
CA ILE A 288 -2.66 25.73 7.28
C ILE A 288 -2.37 27.17 6.85
N GLU A 289 -1.10 27.50 6.81
CA GLU A 289 -0.58 28.84 6.56
C GLU A 289 -0.20 29.04 5.09
N ASN A 290 -0.07 30.30 4.69
CA ASN A 290 0.29 30.74 3.34
C ASN A 290 -0.74 30.34 2.28
N LEU A 291 -2.03 30.39 2.60
CA LEU A 291 -3.11 30.08 1.65
C LEU A 291 -4.01 31.28 1.32
N GLU A 292 -3.81 32.43 1.98
CA GLU A 292 -4.76 33.55 2.03
C GLU A 292 -5.20 34.03 0.64
N ASN A 293 -4.24 34.14 -0.29
CA ASN A 293 -4.50 34.57 -1.68
C ASN A 293 -4.65 33.42 -2.68
N ARG A 294 -4.66 32.17 -2.20
CA ARG A 294 -4.53 30.96 -3.02
C ARG A 294 -5.70 30.00 -2.89
N TYR A 295 -6.48 30.10 -1.82
CA TYR A 295 -7.69 29.30 -1.61
C TYR A 295 -8.60 29.23 -2.85
N LYS A 296 -8.80 30.36 -3.54
CA LYS A 296 -9.67 30.45 -4.73
C LYS A 296 -9.07 29.83 -6.00
N LYS A 297 -7.77 29.50 -6.03
CA LYS A 297 -7.12 28.87 -7.18
C LYS A 297 -7.19 27.34 -7.12
N ILE A 298 -7.39 26.78 -5.92
CA ILE A 298 -7.31 25.34 -5.68
C ILE A 298 -8.64 24.71 -6.10
N GLN A 299 -8.56 23.77 -7.04
CA GLN A 299 -9.68 22.95 -7.52
C GLN A 299 -9.59 21.51 -7.03
N GLU A 300 -8.39 21.01 -6.72
CA GLU A 300 -8.17 19.67 -6.18
C GLU A 300 -7.34 19.71 -4.91
N LEU A 301 -7.84 19.08 -3.85
CA LEU A 301 -7.20 19.04 -2.54
C LEU A 301 -7.16 17.62 -2.00
N ASP A 302 -5.95 17.11 -1.76
CA ASP A 302 -5.73 15.83 -1.07
C ASP A 302 -5.24 16.09 0.36
N LEU A 303 -6.08 15.76 1.34
CA LEU A 303 -5.80 15.83 2.78
C LEU A 303 -5.87 14.42 3.41
N SER A 304 -5.73 13.37 2.61
CA SER A 304 -5.82 11.99 3.11
C SER A 304 -4.66 11.60 4.03
N ASN A 305 -4.92 10.63 4.92
CA ASN A 305 -3.99 10.13 5.93
C ASN A 305 -3.40 11.23 6.84
N ASN A 306 -4.28 12.08 7.37
CA ASN A 306 -3.92 13.06 8.38
C ASN A 306 -4.67 12.72 9.69
N ASN A 307 -4.64 13.64 10.65
CA ASN A 307 -5.29 13.49 11.96
C ASN A 307 -6.50 14.44 12.11
N ILE A 308 -7.10 14.87 11.00
CA ILE A 308 -8.14 15.90 10.96
C ILE A 308 -9.43 15.38 11.63
N LYS A 309 -10.02 16.18 12.52
CA LYS A 309 -11.19 15.78 13.34
C LYS A 309 -12.51 16.42 12.88
N ASP A 310 -12.42 17.55 12.20
CA ASP A 310 -13.52 18.34 11.67
C ASP A 310 -13.06 19.12 10.43
N LEU A 311 -14.00 19.77 9.75
CA LEU A 311 -13.78 20.47 8.49
C LEU A 311 -13.61 21.99 8.68
N ASP A 312 -13.36 22.46 9.90
CA ASP A 312 -13.14 23.87 10.15
C ASP A 312 -11.98 24.41 9.29
N GLY A 313 -12.24 25.47 8.52
CA GLY A 313 -11.29 26.10 7.61
C GLY A 313 -11.43 25.63 6.16
N ILE A 314 -12.18 24.55 5.89
CA ILE A 314 -12.43 24.10 4.52
C ILE A 314 -13.28 25.11 3.74
N GLU A 315 -14.11 25.90 4.41
CA GLU A 315 -15.02 26.89 3.81
C GLU A 315 -14.30 27.94 2.94
N ASN A 316 -12.98 28.11 3.13
CA ASN A 316 -12.17 29.03 2.34
C ASN A 316 -11.95 28.54 0.89
N PHE A 317 -11.99 27.23 0.63
CA PHE A 317 -11.70 26.61 -0.67
C PHE A 317 -12.91 26.65 -1.61
N THR A 318 -13.48 27.83 -1.88
CA THR A 318 -14.78 27.98 -2.55
C THR A 318 -14.85 27.44 -3.99
N ASN A 319 -13.70 27.28 -4.67
CA ASN A 319 -13.62 26.77 -6.04
C ASN A 319 -13.24 25.28 -6.11
N LEU A 320 -13.25 24.58 -4.98
CA LEU A 320 -12.84 23.19 -4.89
C LEU A 320 -13.83 22.27 -5.61
N ARG A 321 -13.32 21.41 -6.49
CA ARG A 321 -14.08 20.44 -7.28
C ARG A 321 -13.86 19.01 -6.80
N THR A 322 -12.64 18.71 -6.35
CA THR A 322 -12.24 17.39 -5.88
C THR A 322 -11.61 17.48 -4.49
N LEU A 323 -12.15 16.72 -3.54
CA LEU A 323 -11.66 16.67 -2.17
C LEU A 323 -11.46 15.23 -1.70
N ASN A 324 -10.23 14.89 -1.29
CA ASN A 324 -9.91 13.61 -0.68
C ASN A 324 -9.56 13.80 0.81
N MET A 325 -10.41 13.26 1.69
CA MET A 325 -10.29 13.33 3.15
C MET A 325 -10.17 11.93 3.79
N ASN A 326 -9.73 10.94 3.00
CA ASN A 326 -9.65 9.55 3.44
C ASN A 326 -8.72 9.34 4.64
N ASN A 327 -9.00 8.36 5.48
CA ASN A 327 -8.17 7.95 6.62
C ASN A 327 -7.82 9.14 7.53
N ASN A 328 -8.85 9.86 7.98
CA ASN A 328 -8.74 10.90 9.00
C ASN A 328 -9.56 10.48 10.24
N LYS A 329 -9.79 11.41 11.18
CA LYS A 329 -10.57 11.19 12.41
C LYS A 329 -11.86 12.01 12.41
N ILE A 330 -12.41 12.30 11.22
CA ILE A 330 -13.52 13.22 11.02
C ILE A 330 -14.79 12.64 11.64
N ARG A 331 -15.50 13.43 12.44
CA ARG A 331 -16.78 13.05 13.05
C ARG A 331 -17.97 13.83 12.51
N SER A 332 -17.75 15.07 12.10
CA SER A 332 -18.73 15.96 11.50
C SER A 332 -18.14 16.57 10.24
N ILE A 333 -18.97 16.72 9.22
CA ILE A 333 -18.63 17.35 7.95
C ILE A 333 -19.17 18.77 7.83
N LYS A 334 -19.50 19.41 8.97
CA LYS A 334 -19.92 20.81 9.01
C LYS A 334 -18.91 21.69 8.25
N ASN A 335 -19.42 22.71 7.56
CA ASN A 335 -18.72 23.62 6.65
C ASN A 335 -18.54 23.06 5.22
N ILE A 336 -18.74 21.76 4.99
CA ILE A 336 -18.70 21.22 3.62
C ILE A 336 -19.75 21.88 2.73
N GLU A 337 -20.91 22.28 3.28
CA GLU A 337 -22.02 22.88 2.56
C GLU A 337 -21.67 24.20 1.86
N LYS A 338 -20.51 24.79 2.20
CA LYS A 338 -19.97 26.01 1.58
C LYS A 338 -19.26 25.73 0.25
N LEU A 339 -18.89 24.49 -0.04
CA LEU A 339 -18.13 24.10 -1.24
C LEU A 339 -19.06 23.84 -2.44
N LYS A 340 -19.70 24.89 -2.95
CA LYS A 340 -20.76 24.76 -3.98
C LYS A 340 -20.30 24.22 -5.34
N GLU A 341 -18.99 24.26 -5.62
CA GLU A 341 -18.38 23.73 -6.84
C GLU A 341 -17.92 22.27 -6.72
N LEU A 342 -18.14 21.63 -5.55
CA LEU A 342 -17.62 20.29 -5.28
C LEU A 342 -18.38 19.24 -6.09
N ARG A 343 -17.62 18.46 -6.87
CA ARG A 343 -18.13 17.38 -7.74
C ARG A 343 -17.78 16.00 -7.23
N SER A 344 -16.63 15.86 -6.57
CA SER A 344 -16.16 14.57 -6.07
C SER A 344 -15.60 14.72 -4.67
N VAL A 345 -16.12 13.93 -3.74
CA VAL A 345 -15.61 13.88 -2.36
C VAL A 345 -15.49 12.46 -1.83
N SER A 346 -14.39 12.21 -1.13
CA SER A 346 -14.12 10.92 -0.48
C SER A 346 -13.77 11.15 1.00
N PHE A 347 -14.56 10.55 1.88
CA PHE A 347 -14.40 10.52 3.34
C PHE A 347 -14.14 9.10 3.87
N ARG A 348 -13.55 8.23 3.05
CA ARG A 348 -13.35 6.83 3.40
C ARG A 348 -12.57 6.68 4.70
N ASN A 349 -12.94 5.71 5.54
CA ASN A 349 -12.30 5.38 6.81
C ASN A 349 -12.19 6.59 7.74
N ASN A 350 -13.33 7.21 8.04
CA ASN A 350 -13.46 8.24 9.06
C ASN A 350 -14.43 7.76 10.17
N SER A 351 -14.91 8.66 11.01
CA SER A 351 -15.85 8.38 12.10
C SER A 351 -17.15 9.21 11.98
N ILE A 352 -17.57 9.52 10.75
CA ILE A 352 -18.77 10.31 10.45
C ILE A 352 -20.01 9.50 10.82
N SER A 353 -20.97 10.15 11.47
CA SER A 353 -22.27 9.56 11.83
C SER A 353 -23.44 10.16 11.05
N GLU A 354 -23.33 11.42 10.65
CA GLU A 354 -24.38 12.18 9.97
C GLU A 354 -23.79 12.93 8.78
N ILE A 355 -24.62 13.15 7.76
CA ILE A 355 -24.21 13.70 6.46
C ILE A 355 -25.20 14.73 5.91
N GLN A 356 -25.98 15.40 6.77
CA GLN A 356 -27.06 16.31 6.35
C GLN A 356 -26.55 17.47 5.50
N GLU A 357 -25.33 17.93 5.76
CA GLU A 357 -24.67 19.04 5.08
C GLU A 357 -24.40 18.76 3.60
N ILE A 358 -24.41 17.49 3.18
CA ILE A 358 -24.23 17.09 1.77
C ILE A 358 -25.41 17.54 0.89
N LYS A 359 -26.61 17.74 1.47
CA LYS A 359 -27.80 18.19 0.72
C LYS A 359 -27.54 19.47 -0.09
N GLU A 360 -26.66 20.30 0.42
CA GLU A 360 -26.30 21.62 -0.11
C GLU A 360 -25.34 21.58 -1.31
N LEU A 361 -24.81 20.40 -1.66
CA LEU A 361 -23.81 20.18 -2.72
C LEU A 361 -24.49 19.72 -4.02
N THR A 362 -25.20 20.63 -4.68
CA THR A 362 -26.04 20.31 -5.86
C THR A 362 -25.25 19.83 -7.09
N GLN A 363 -23.96 20.15 -7.17
CA GLN A 363 -23.05 19.68 -8.23
C GLN A 363 -22.33 18.36 -7.89
N LEU A 364 -22.61 17.73 -6.73
CA LEU A 364 -21.87 16.55 -6.31
C LEU A 364 -22.24 15.33 -7.16
N GLU A 365 -21.25 14.77 -7.84
CA GLU A 365 -21.38 13.61 -8.74
C GLU A 365 -20.91 12.30 -8.07
N TYR A 366 -19.90 12.39 -7.19
CA TYR A 366 -19.28 11.25 -6.51
C TYR A 366 -19.15 11.47 -5.01
N LEU A 367 -19.62 10.51 -4.21
CA LEU A 367 -19.51 10.49 -2.76
C LEU A 367 -19.08 9.11 -2.26
N ASP A 368 -17.91 9.04 -1.62
CA ASP A 368 -17.44 7.83 -0.93
C ASP A 368 -17.40 8.03 0.58
N LEU A 369 -18.26 7.30 1.29
CA LEU A 369 -18.38 7.29 2.74
C LEU A 369 -17.93 5.95 3.34
N SER A 370 -17.27 5.09 2.56
CA SER A 370 -16.92 3.74 2.98
C SER A 370 -16.10 3.74 4.29
N GLY A 371 -16.34 2.80 5.19
CA GLY A 371 -15.61 2.67 6.46
C GLY A 371 -16.06 3.65 7.54
N ASN A 372 -17.10 4.46 7.31
CA ASN A 372 -17.75 5.24 8.36
C ASN A 372 -18.81 4.38 9.06
N THR A 373 -18.36 3.56 10.01
CA THR A 373 -19.19 2.54 10.67
C THR A 373 -20.35 3.09 11.49
N LYS A 374 -20.38 4.41 11.77
CA LYS A 374 -21.48 5.06 12.49
C LYS A 374 -22.62 5.52 11.60
N ILE A 375 -22.46 5.49 10.27
CA ILE A 375 -23.54 5.81 9.33
C ILE A 375 -24.53 4.64 9.34
N GLY A 376 -25.70 4.91 9.93
CA GLY A 376 -26.78 3.94 10.13
C GLY A 376 -27.90 4.01 9.10
N LYS A 377 -27.98 5.07 8.31
CA LYS A 377 -29.08 5.28 7.38
C LYS A 377 -28.66 6.13 6.20
N ILE A 378 -29.31 5.93 5.07
CA ILE A 378 -29.20 6.80 3.90
C ILE A 378 -30.30 7.88 4.03
N PRO A 379 -29.97 9.17 4.18
CA PRO A 379 -30.98 10.21 4.30
C PRO A 379 -31.83 10.39 3.04
N GLY A 380 -33.13 10.66 3.20
CA GLY A 380 -34.08 10.81 2.09
C GLY A 380 -33.71 11.88 1.05
N PHE A 381 -33.09 12.97 1.48
CA PHE A 381 -32.65 14.06 0.60
C PHE A 381 -31.68 13.60 -0.49
N MET A 382 -31.01 12.45 -0.32
CA MET A 382 -30.10 11.90 -1.34
C MET A 382 -30.82 11.74 -2.69
N ASN A 383 -32.12 11.43 -2.68
CA ASN A 383 -32.91 11.30 -3.91
C ASN A 383 -33.06 12.63 -4.67
N GLU A 384 -33.05 13.76 -3.95
CA GLU A 384 -33.10 15.13 -4.50
C GLU A 384 -31.75 15.56 -5.12
N MET A 385 -30.66 14.84 -4.86
CA MET A 385 -29.35 15.12 -5.43
C MET A 385 -29.25 14.55 -6.86
N GLU A 386 -29.74 15.31 -7.84
CA GLU A 386 -29.82 14.88 -9.25
C GLU A 386 -28.46 14.57 -9.88
N SER A 387 -27.42 15.32 -9.52
CA SER A 387 -26.06 15.13 -10.05
C SER A 387 -25.36 13.89 -9.48
N LEU A 388 -25.80 13.36 -8.33
CA LEU A 388 -25.11 12.30 -7.61
C LEU A 388 -25.31 10.95 -8.31
N THR A 389 -24.26 10.47 -8.96
CA THR A 389 -24.29 9.21 -9.72
C THR A 389 -23.66 8.05 -8.96
N VAL A 390 -22.67 8.33 -8.11
CA VAL A 390 -21.95 7.31 -7.35
C VAL A 390 -22.01 7.61 -5.85
N LEU A 391 -22.61 6.68 -5.11
CA LEU A 391 -22.58 6.65 -3.64
C LEU A 391 -21.96 5.35 -3.18
N LYS A 392 -20.88 5.41 -2.39
CA LYS A 392 -20.25 4.22 -1.79
C LYS A 392 -20.40 4.23 -0.28
N LEU A 393 -20.92 3.13 0.26
CA LEU A 393 -21.19 2.92 1.69
C LEU A 393 -20.53 1.64 2.19
N ALA A 394 -19.41 1.24 1.57
CA ALA A 394 -18.77 -0.01 1.94
C ALA A 394 -18.31 0.00 3.38
N ASN A 395 -18.64 -1.01 4.16
CA ASN A 395 -18.35 -1.09 5.60
C ASN A 395 -18.97 0.07 6.43
N CYS A 396 -20.11 0.62 5.99
CA CYS A 396 -21.02 1.36 6.86
C CYS A 396 -21.95 0.39 7.60
N SER A 397 -22.61 0.83 8.69
CA SER A 397 -23.53 -0.02 9.46
C SER A 397 -24.98 0.34 9.15
N ILE A 398 -25.41 0.19 7.88
CA ILE A 398 -26.75 0.63 7.46
C ILE A 398 -27.82 -0.23 8.14
N LYS A 399 -28.72 0.38 8.89
CA LYS A 399 -29.82 -0.27 9.62
C LYS A 399 -31.19 0.11 9.08
N GLU A 400 -31.31 1.30 8.50
CA GLU A 400 -32.58 1.80 7.96
C GLU A 400 -32.50 1.94 6.43
N PHE A 401 -33.60 1.59 5.78
CA PHE A 401 -33.81 1.75 4.34
C PHE A 401 -35.13 2.46 4.08
N SER A 402 -35.12 3.38 3.12
CA SER A 402 -36.31 4.03 2.59
C SER A 402 -36.41 3.74 1.09
N GLU A 403 -37.64 3.48 0.60
CA GLU A 403 -37.90 3.30 -0.84
C GLU A 403 -37.50 4.55 -1.65
N GLU A 404 -37.56 5.74 -1.04
CA GLU A 404 -37.15 7.01 -1.66
C GLU A 404 -35.69 6.99 -2.12
N VAL A 405 -34.81 6.28 -1.40
CA VAL A 405 -33.37 6.20 -1.67
C VAL A 405 -32.96 4.85 -2.27
N ALA A 406 -33.92 4.11 -2.82
CA ALA A 406 -33.71 2.78 -3.39
C ALA A 406 -32.58 2.74 -4.43
N ARG A 407 -32.48 3.77 -5.28
CA ARG A 407 -31.45 3.83 -6.34
C ARG A 407 -30.03 3.70 -5.77
N PHE A 408 -29.75 4.34 -4.64
CA PHE A 408 -28.43 4.32 -4.01
C PHE A 408 -28.20 3.11 -3.12
N PHE A 409 -29.27 2.58 -2.53
CA PHE A 409 -29.14 1.36 -1.74
C PHE A 409 -28.73 0.16 -2.60
N TRP A 410 -29.23 0.06 -3.83
CA TRP A 410 -28.92 -1.03 -4.74
C TRP A 410 -27.66 -0.81 -5.59
N SER A 411 -27.24 0.44 -5.81
CA SER A 411 -26.00 0.77 -6.54
C SER A 411 -24.76 0.43 -5.72
N GLU A 412 -23.60 0.30 -6.39
CA GLU A 412 -22.28 0.06 -5.78
C GLU A 412 -22.23 -1.08 -4.75
N GLN A 413 -23.19 -2.01 -4.83
CA GLN A 413 -23.38 -3.09 -3.86
C GLN A 413 -23.60 -2.61 -2.41
N ASN A 414 -24.15 -1.41 -2.22
CA ASN A 414 -24.40 -0.82 -0.90
C ASN A 414 -25.31 -1.69 -0.01
N TYR A 415 -26.25 -2.43 -0.62
CA TYR A 415 -27.15 -3.37 0.07
C TYR A 415 -26.42 -4.43 0.91
N ARG A 416 -25.15 -4.74 0.61
CA ARG A 416 -24.34 -5.70 1.38
C ARG A 416 -24.03 -5.23 2.79
N TYR A 417 -24.09 -3.92 3.02
CA TYR A 417 -23.76 -3.29 4.31
C TYR A 417 -25.00 -2.97 5.13
N PHE A 418 -26.15 -3.50 4.70
CA PHE A 418 -27.32 -3.59 5.54
C PHE A 418 -27.00 -4.52 6.73
N SER A 419 -27.34 -4.09 7.94
CA SER A 419 -26.90 -4.71 9.20
C SER A 419 -28.06 -5.01 10.15
N ASP A 420 -29.30 -4.69 9.76
CA ASP A 420 -30.50 -5.01 10.53
C ASP A 420 -31.06 -6.41 10.21
N TYR A 421 -30.18 -7.40 10.03
CA TYR A 421 -30.56 -8.82 9.99
C TYR A 421 -29.81 -9.61 11.06
N SER A 422 -30.49 -10.61 11.63
CA SER A 422 -29.91 -11.56 12.57
C SER A 422 -29.19 -12.70 11.83
N GLN A 423 -28.34 -13.46 12.51
CA GLN A 423 -27.78 -14.68 11.92
C GLN A 423 -28.85 -15.73 11.61
N ASP A 424 -29.97 -15.74 12.35
CA ASP A 424 -31.09 -16.64 12.06
C ASP A 424 -31.79 -16.24 10.76
N ASP A 425 -31.90 -14.93 10.48
CA ASP A 425 -32.45 -14.40 9.24
C ASP A 425 -31.64 -14.92 8.04
N VAL A 426 -30.31 -14.84 8.13
CA VAL A 426 -29.38 -15.33 7.10
C VAL A 426 -29.52 -16.84 6.94
N ARG A 427 -29.43 -17.61 8.04
CA ARG A 427 -29.53 -19.08 8.01
C ARG A 427 -30.82 -19.56 7.37
N TYR A 428 -31.95 -18.98 7.77
CA TYR A 428 -33.25 -19.32 7.22
C TYR A 428 -33.28 -19.07 5.71
N TYR A 429 -32.96 -17.84 5.29
CA TYR A 429 -33.07 -17.44 3.90
C TYR A 429 -32.15 -18.26 2.99
N GLU A 430 -30.88 -18.42 3.38
CA GLU A 430 -29.91 -19.24 2.64
C GLU A 430 -30.34 -20.70 2.56
N SER A 431 -30.94 -21.27 3.62
CA SER A 431 -31.40 -22.67 3.59
C SER A 431 -32.58 -22.88 2.63
N ALA A 432 -33.50 -21.90 2.56
CA ALA A 432 -34.72 -22.00 1.77
C ALA A 432 -34.52 -21.63 0.29
N HIS A 433 -33.48 -20.84 -0.05
CA HIS A 433 -33.32 -20.24 -1.38
C HIS A 433 -31.94 -20.45 -2.00
N ARG A 434 -31.11 -21.36 -1.45
CA ARG A 434 -29.72 -21.61 -1.92
C ARG A 434 -29.60 -21.90 -3.41
N GLU A 435 -30.56 -22.63 -3.97
CA GLU A 435 -30.55 -23.09 -5.37
C GLU A 435 -31.09 -22.03 -6.35
N MET A 436 -31.62 -20.90 -5.87
CA MET A 436 -32.39 -19.96 -6.68
C MET A 436 -31.62 -18.74 -7.20
N ALA A 437 -30.33 -18.59 -6.89
CA ALA A 437 -29.54 -17.42 -7.27
C ALA A 437 -28.43 -17.77 -8.28
N SER A 438 -28.49 -17.19 -9.48
CA SER A 438 -27.47 -17.33 -10.53
C SER A 438 -26.14 -16.61 -10.22
N SER A 439 -26.10 -15.81 -9.15
CA SER A 439 -24.86 -15.24 -8.60
C SER A 439 -25.04 -14.92 -7.11
N ASN A 440 -23.96 -15.04 -6.32
CA ASN A 440 -23.97 -14.72 -4.88
C ASN A 440 -24.47 -13.29 -4.59
N ASN A 441 -24.30 -12.35 -5.54
CA ASN A 441 -24.77 -10.96 -5.39
C ASN A 441 -26.30 -10.84 -5.43
N GLN A 442 -26.94 -11.59 -6.32
CA GLN A 442 -28.40 -11.55 -6.44
C GLN A 442 -29.08 -12.18 -5.22
N LEU A 443 -28.47 -13.22 -4.63
CA LEU A 443 -28.99 -13.83 -3.41
C LEU A 443 -29.07 -12.82 -2.26
N TYR A 444 -27.97 -12.10 -1.99
CA TYR A 444 -27.94 -11.07 -0.94
C TYR A 444 -28.90 -9.92 -1.24
N LYS A 445 -29.02 -9.49 -2.50
CA LYS A 445 -29.99 -8.46 -2.87
C LYS A 445 -31.43 -8.89 -2.58
N LYS A 446 -31.78 -10.12 -2.95
CA LYS A 446 -33.11 -10.70 -2.70
C LYS A 446 -33.35 -10.94 -1.21
N PHE A 447 -32.33 -11.39 -0.47
CA PHE A 447 -32.37 -11.54 0.99
C PHE A 447 -32.68 -10.22 1.68
N VAL A 448 -31.91 -9.17 1.38
CA VAL A 448 -32.10 -7.85 1.98
C VAL A 448 -33.49 -7.29 1.66
N ASN A 449 -33.98 -7.46 0.42
CA ASN A 449 -35.35 -7.08 0.05
C ASN A 449 -36.42 -7.89 0.82
N TRP A 450 -36.19 -9.20 1.01
CA TRP A 450 -37.06 -10.05 1.81
C TRP A 450 -37.09 -9.58 3.27
N ILE A 451 -35.95 -9.21 3.86
CA ILE A 451 -35.88 -8.64 5.21
C ILE A 451 -36.78 -7.42 5.31
N PHE A 452 -36.67 -6.46 4.38
CA PHE A 452 -37.51 -5.26 4.41
C PHE A 452 -39.00 -5.54 4.36
N LYS A 453 -39.43 -6.54 3.59
CA LYS A 453 -40.85 -6.79 3.35
C LYS A 453 -41.48 -7.72 4.36
N PHE A 454 -40.72 -8.72 4.82
CA PHE A 454 -41.28 -9.85 5.57
C PHE A 454 -40.92 -9.81 7.06
N LYS A 455 -39.73 -9.32 7.43
CA LYS A 455 -39.35 -9.19 8.84
C LYS A 455 -40.30 -8.30 9.64
N PRO A 456 -40.76 -7.13 9.14
CA PRO A 456 -41.76 -6.34 9.86
C PRO A 456 -43.06 -7.10 10.12
N VAL A 457 -43.52 -7.86 9.12
CA VAL A 457 -44.75 -8.68 9.21
C VAL A 457 -44.59 -9.82 10.22
N MET A 458 -43.43 -10.48 10.26
CA MET A 458 -43.14 -11.51 11.27
C MET A 458 -43.20 -10.95 12.68
N LEU A 459 -42.60 -9.77 12.90
CA LEU A 459 -42.57 -9.10 14.20
C LEU A 459 -43.97 -8.62 14.62
N GLU A 460 -44.74 -8.03 13.70
CA GLU A 460 -46.11 -7.57 13.97
C GLU A 460 -47.05 -8.71 14.38
N LEU A 461 -46.85 -9.89 13.79
CA LEU A 461 -47.78 -11.02 13.92
C LEU A 461 -47.26 -12.11 14.86
N ASP A 462 -46.14 -11.86 15.55
CA ASP A 462 -45.44 -12.76 16.49
C ASP A 462 -45.19 -14.16 15.88
N VAL A 463 -44.71 -14.18 14.63
CA VAL A 463 -44.49 -15.40 13.84
C VAL A 463 -43.00 -15.77 13.83
N THR A 464 -42.68 -17.03 14.16
CA THR A 464 -41.30 -17.52 14.17
C THR A 464 -40.89 -18.18 12.84
N TYR A 465 -39.58 -18.33 12.62
CA TYR A 465 -39.04 -19.15 11.52
C TYR A 465 -39.61 -20.57 11.48
N ARG A 466 -39.87 -21.17 12.66
CA ARG A 466 -40.50 -22.50 12.76
C ARG A 466 -41.93 -22.51 12.25
N ASP A 467 -42.70 -21.46 12.52
CA ASP A 467 -44.07 -21.33 12.05
C ASP A 467 -44.13 -21.23 10.52
N ILE A 468 -43.16 -20.55 9.92
CA ILE A 468 -43.06 -20.42 8.46
C ILE A 468 -42.68 -21.76 7.82
N VAL A 469 -41.66 -22.45 8.35
CA VAL A 469 -41.29 -23.79 7.86
C VAL A 469 -42.46 -24.77 8.02
N ARG A 470 -43.19 -24.70 9.14
CA ARG A 470 -44.39 -25.52 9.37
C ARG A 470 -45.48 -25.17 8.37
N PHE A 471 -45.67 -23.89 8.07
CA PHE A 471 -46.62 -23.41 7.07
C PHE A 471 -46.28 -23.94 5.67
N GLU A 472 -45.04 -23.77 5.20
CA GLU A 472 -44.59 -24.22 3.88
C GLU A 472 -44.74 -25.74 3.71
N ARG A 473 -44.42 -26.52 4.75
CA ARG A 473 -44.59 -27.98 4.78
C ARG A 473 -46.05 -28.45 4.87
N SER A 474 -46.95 -27.62 5.40
CA SER A 474 -48.34 -27.98 5.68
C SER A 474 -49.34 -27.46 4.66
N THR A 475 -48.87 -27.12 3.45
CA THR A 475 -49.63 -26.58 2.30
C THR A 475 -50.72 -27.53 1.76
N SER A 476 -51.69 -27.85 2.62
CA SER A 476 -53.06 -28.16 2.25
C SER A 476 -53.95 -27.01 2.75
N LYS A 477 -54.90 -26.55 1.93
CA LYS A 477 -55.85 -25.46 2.27
C LYS A 477 -56.61 -25.68 3.60
N ARG A 478 -56.62 -26.92 4.11
CA ARG A 478 -57.35 -27.34 5.32
C ARG A 478 -56.61 -26.97 6.62
N ALA A 479 -55.28 -26.95 6.62
CA ALA A 479 -54.49 -26.63 7.82
C ALA A 479 -54.59 -25.16 8.24
N ILE A 480 -54.70 -24.25 7.25
CA ILE A 480 -54.75 -22.79 7.44
C ILE A 480 -56.00 -22.33 8.22
N ARG A 481 -57.13 -23.02 8.04
CA ARG A 481 -58.39 -22.67 8.73
C ARG A 481 -58.35 -22.95 10.23
N ASN A 482 -57.60 -23.96 10.66
CA ASN A 482 -57.55 -24.41 12.06
C ASN A 482 -56.41 -23.75 12.88
N TRP A 483 -55.63 -22.87 12.27
CA TRP A 483 -54.47 -22.27 12.93
C TRP A 483 -54.85 -21.07 13.81
N LYS A 484 -54.24 -20.95 15.00
CA LYS A 484 -54.38 -19.81 15.94
C LYS A 484 -53.58 -18.58 15.46
N ALA A 485 -53.71 -18.22 14.19
CA ALA A 485 -53.17 -16.96 13.67
C ALA A 485 -54.21 -15.84 13.79
N THR A 486 -53.74 -14.61 13.98
CA THR A 486 -54.60 -13.41 13.99
C THR A 486 -55.37 -13.29 12.68
N LYS A 487 -56.55 -12.66 12.74
CA LYS A 487 -57.40 -12.44 11.55
C LYS A 487 -56.65 -11.68 10.46
N ASP A 488 -55.75 -10.79 10.86
CA ASP A 488 -54.92 -9.97 9.97
C ASP A 488 -53.82 -10.79 9.29
N PHE A 489 -53.14 -11.70 10.00
CA PHE A 489 -52.20 -12.64 9.38
C PHE A 489 -52.90 -13.54 8.35
N LYS A 490 -54.10 -14.04 8.67
CA LYS A 490 -54.90 -14.82 7.71
C LYS A 490 -55.27 -14.00 6.48
N LYS A 491 -55.66 -12.73 6.66
CA LYS A 491 -56.03 -11.81 5.57
C LYS A 491 -54.84 -11.46 4.68
N TRP A 492 -53.67 -11.19 5.28
CA TRP A 492 -52.39 -11.03 4.59
C TRP A 492 -52.05 -12.27 3.74
N LEU A 493 -52.23 -13.46 4.33
CA LEU A 493 -51.93 -14.74 3.71
C LEU A 493 -52.88 -15.18 2.58
N PHE A 494 -54.07 -14.59 2.45
CA PHE A 494 -55.02 -14.89 1.36
C PHE A 494 -54.99 -13.87 0.21
N ASN A 495 -54.12 -12.86 0.29
CA ASN A 495 -53.93 -11.92 -0.80
C ASN A 495 -53.26 -12.63 -2.00
N LYS A 496 -54.02 -12.82 -3.09
CA LYS A 496 -53.56 -13.51 -4.32
C LYS A 496 -52.36 -12.85 -5.01
N LYS A 497 -52.05 -11.59 -4.72
CA LYS A 497 -50.84 -10.91 -5.20
C LYS A 497 -49.58 -11.28 -4.38
N GLN A 498 -49.71 -11.99 -3.26
CA GLN A 498 -48.66 -12.18 -2.24
C GLN A 498 -48.45 -13.65 -1.82
N THR A 499 -49.20 -14.61 -2.39
CA THR A 499 -49.39 -15.97 -1.83
C THR A 499 -48.35 -17.02 -2.18
N SER A 500 -47.20 -16.61 -2.68
CA SER A 500 -46.04 -17.48 -2.80
C SER A 500 -44.87 -16.80 -2.10
N ILE A 501 -44.74 -17.07 -0.81
CA ILE A 501 -43.59 -16.64 0.01
C ILE A 501 -42.27 -17.08 -0.65
N THR A 502 -42.29 -18.14 -1.46
CA THR A 502 -41.18 -18.67 -2.28
C THR A 502 -41.18 -18.24 -3.76
N ALA A 503 -42.21 -17.56 -4.29
CA ALA A 503 -42.26 -17.14 -5.70
C ALA A 503 -42.19 -15.61 -5.92
N PHE A 504 -41.65 -14.86 -4.97
CA PHE A 504 -41.09 -13.53 -5.23
C PHE A 504 -39.70 -13.65 -5.91
N MET A 505 -39.60 -14.45 -6.97
CA MET A 505 -38.39 -14.60 -7.80
C MET A 505 -38.31 -13.56 -8.90
#